data_AF-A0A915HSN5-F1
#
_entry.id   AF-A0A915HSN5-F1
#
_cell.length_a   1.000
_cell.length_b   1.000
_cell.length_c   1.000
_cell.angle_alpha   90.00
_cell.angle_beta   90.00
_cell.angle_gamma   90.00
#
_symmetry.space_group_name_H-M   'P 1'
#
loop_
_entity.id
_entity.type
_entity.pdbx_description
1 polymer ?
#
loop_
_entity_poly.entity_id
_entity_poly.type
_entity_poly.pdbx_seq_one_letter_code
_entity_poly.pdbx_strand_id
1 'polypeptide(L)'
;MSFLRKYNQQRQTSELKVTYFVKSDFLKNYENSIRQIDRQVEEEYIDNLRTACFRERNRKDTLLWRAKLYGDSSLYEEAQRMPTQSCARLSNIYK
;
A
#
# COMPACT_ATOMS: atom_id res chain seq x y z
N MET A 1 15.37 24.48 19.56
CA MET A 1 16.05 23.44 18.77
C MET A 1 15.04 22.75 17.87
N SER A 2 15.00 23.12 16.59
CA SER A 2 14.09 22.55 15.60
C SER A 2 14.62 21.20 15.11
N PHE A 3 13.91 20.11 15.42
CA PHE A 3 14.10 18.80 14.79
C PHE A 3 13.64 18.88 13.32
N LEU A 4 14.49 19.43 12.44
CA LEU A 4 14.26 19.34 11.01
C LEU A 4 14.31 17.86 10.63
N ARG A 5 13.16 17.32 10.20
CA ARG A 5 13.05 15.92 9.75
C ARG A 5 14.12 15.67 8.68
N LYS A 6 14.97 14.67 8.92
CA LYS A 6 16.08 14.26 8.03
C LYS A 6 15.63 14.06 6.58
N TYR A 7 14.38 13.65 6.38
CA TYR A 7 13.72 13.52 5.07
C TYR A 7 12.44 14.38 5.11
N ASN A 8 12.43 15.46 4.34
CA ASN A 8 11.35 16.45 4.36
C ASN A 8 10.89 16.90 2.96
N GLN A 9 11.58 16.49 1.90
CA GLN A 9 11.20 16.80 0.53
C GLN A 9 10.29 15.70 -0.01
N GLN A 10 9.06 16.06 -0.35
CA GLN A 10 8.10 15.14 -0.94
C GLN A 10 8.38 14.96 -2.44
N ARG A 11 8.32 13.72 -2.92
CA ARG A 11 8.40 13.36 -4.33
C ARG A 11 7.33 12.34 -4.68
N GLN A 12 7.07 12.20 -5.97
CA GLN A 12 6.20 11.17 -6.52
C GLN A 12 6.92 10.45 -7.65
N THR A 13 6.76 9.13 -7.70
CA THR A 13 7.29 8.31 -8.78
C THR A 13 6.57 8.60 -10.10
N SER A 14 7.22 8.31 -11.23
CA SER A 14 6.66 8.66 -12.53
C SER A 14 5.42 7.85 -12.92
N GLU A 15 5.39 6.55 -12.66
CA GLU A 15 4.39 5.62 -13.20
C GLU A 15 3.17 5.52 -12.27
N LEU A 16 3.39 5.13 -11.02
CA LEU A 16 2.33 4.86 -10.04
C LEU A 16 2.00 6.05 -9.13
N LYS A 17 2.72 7.17 -9.28
CA LYS A 17 2.58 8.38 -8.44
C LYS A 17 2.71 8.09 -6.94
N VAL A 18 3.55 7.12 -6.58
CA VAL A 18 3.80 6.74 -5.18
C VAL A 18 4.54 7.88 -4.51
N THR A 19 4.01 8.38 -3.40
CA THR A 19 4.62 9.48 -2.66
C THR A 19 5.71 8.96 -1.72
N TYR A 20 6.91 9.52 -1.80
CA TYR A 20 8.04 9.19 -0.94
C TYR A 20 8.79 10.46 -0.50
N PHE A 21 9.56 10.36 0.58
CA PHE A 21 10.24 11.51 1.19
C PHE A 21 11.75 11.37 1.12
N VAL A 22 12.41 12.42 0.64
CA VAL A 22 13.87 12.47 0.44
C VAL A 22 14.50 13.62 1.22
N LYS A 23 15.84 13.66 1.23
CA LYS A 23 16.62 14.78 1.77
C LYS A 23 16.62 15.96 0.79
N SER A 24 17.00 17.14 1.27
CA SER A 24 17.12 18.36 0.45
C SER A 24 18.14 18.25 -0.69
N ASP A 25 19.20 17.47 -0.52
CA ASP A 25 20.28 17.27 -1.50
C ASP A 25 20.06 16.08 -2.44
N PHE A 26 18.90 15.43 -2.39
CA PHE A 26 18.62 14.21 -3.14
C PHE A 26 18.81 14.36 -4.64
N LEU A 27 18.25 15.40 -5.25
CA LEU A 27 18.35 15.62 -6.71
C LEU A 27 19.81 15.78 -7.15
N LYS A 28 20.63 16.49 -6.36
CA LYS A 28 22.06 16.68 -6.66
C LYS A 28 22.85 15.36 -6.60
N ASN A 29 22.49 14.47 -5.69
CA ASN A 29 23.22 13.22 -5.46
C ASN A 29 22.76 12.06 -6.35
N TYR A 30 21.51 12.11 -6.83
CA TYR A 30 20.86 10.98 -7.50
C TYR A 30 20.26 11.31 -8.86
N GLU A 31 20.61 12.44 -9.49
CA GLU A 31 20.07 12.90 -10.78
C GLU A 31 20.02 11.79 -11.85
N ASN A 32 21.12 11.04 -12.00
CA ASN A 32 21.26 9.97 -13.00
C ASN A 32 20.59 8.65 -12.59
N SER A 33 20.12 8.52 -11.34
CA SER A 33 19.52 7.30 -10.80
C SER A 33 18.07 7.47 -10.34
N ILE A 34 17.46 8.66 -10.55
CA ILE A 34 16.06 8.93 -10.16
C ILE A 34 15.12 7.86 -10.71
N ARG A 35 15.27 7.48 -11.99
CA ARG A 35 14.41 6.46 -12.61
C ARG A 35 14.55 5.09 -11.95
N GLN A 36 15.77 4.71 -11.56
CA GLN A 36 16.00 3.45 -10.86
C GLN A 36 15.40 3.50 -9.45
N ILE A 37 15.54 4.63 -8.76
CA ILE A 37 14.98 4.82 -7.42
C ILE A 37 13.46 4.80 -7.46
N ASP A 38 12.83 5.50 -8.42
CA ASP A 38 11.38 5.48 -8.60
C ASP A 38 10.88 4.06 -8.82
N ARG A 39 11.55 3.29 -9.69
CA ARG A 39 11.22 1.88 -9.91
C ARG A 39 11.32 1.04 -8.63
N GLN A 40 12.38 1.22 -7.84
CA GLN A 40 12.54 0.51 -6.56
C GLN A 40 11.42 0.86 -5.57
N VAL A 41 11.05 2.15 -5.48
CA VAL A 41 9.93 2.60 -4.65
C VAL A 41 8.61 1.97 -5.10
N GLU A 42 8.38 1.86 -6.42
CA GLU A 42 7.18 1.26 -6.99
C GLU A 42 7.13 -0.26 -6.79
N GLU A 43 8.26 -0.96 -6.96
CA GLU A 43 8.38 -2.40 -6.68
C GLU A 43 8.05 -2.69 -5.20
N GLU A 44 8.65 -1.94 -4.26
CA GLU A 44 8.36 -2.08 -2.84
C GLU A 44 6.90 -1.73 -2.50
N TYR A 45 6.34 -0.70 -3.15
CA TYR A 45 4.93 -0.33 -2.98
C TYR A 45 4.00 -1.47 -3.41
N ILE A 46 4.27 -2.11 -4.55
CA ILE A 46 3.48 -3.25 -5.03
C ILE A 46 3.59 -4.44 -4.08
N ASP A 47 4.78 -4.76 -3.56
CA ASP A 47 4.97 -5.86 -2.62
C ASP A 47 4.25 -5.63 -1.28
N ASN A 48 4.26 -4.39 -0.81
CA ASN A 48 3.47 -3.98 0.34
C ASN A 48 1.96 -4.11 0.07
N LEU A 49 1.49 -3.70 -1.12
CA LEU A 49 0.08 -3.89 -1.52
C LEU A 49 -0.32 -5.36 -1.60
N ARG A 50 0.54 -6.24 -2.13
CA ARG A 50 0.32 -7.69 -2.18
C ARG A 50 0.14 -8.27 -0.78
N THR A 51 1.06 -7.93 0.13
CA THR A 51 1.03 -8.40 1.52
C THR A 51 -0.21 -7.87 2.25
N ALA A 52 -0.54 -6.59 2.08
CA ALA A 52 -1.72 -5.98 2.66
C ALA A 52 -3.01 -6.63 2.13
N CYS A 53 -3.11 -6.83 0.81
CA CYS A 53 -4.24 -7.52 0.18
C CYS A 53 -4.42 -8.94 0.73
N PHE A 54 -3.34 -9.69 0.89
CA PHE A 54 -3.39 -11.03 1.49
C PHE A 54 -3.97 -10.99 2.92
N ARG A 55 -3.52 -10.04 3.75
CA ARG A 55 -4.04 -9.86 5.11
C ARG A 55 -5.51 -9.44 5.13
N GLU A 56 -5.92 -8.54 4.25
CA GLU A 56 -7.31 -8.11 4.10
C GLU A 56 -8.23 -9.30 3.73
N ARG A 57 -7.82 -10.11 2.75
CA ARG A 57 -8.55 -11.31 2.34
C ARG A 57 -8.67 -12.32 3.47
N ASN A 58 -7.56 -12.65 4.13
CA ASN A 58 -7.57 -13.59 5.24
C ASN A 58 -8.47 -13.13 6.39
N ARG A 59 -8.48 -11.83 6.69
CA ARG A 59 -9.38 -11.25 7.69
C ARG A 59 -10.84 -11.43 7.28
N LYS A 60 -11.18 -11.14 6.02
CA LYS A 60 -12.53 -11.33 5.48
C LYS A 60 -12.95 -12.80 5.56
N ASP A 61 -12.10 -13.71 5.11
CA ASP A 61 -12.37 -15.15 5.10
C ASP A 61 -12.53 -15.71 6.53
N THR A 62 -11.73 -15.23 7.48
CA THR A 62 -11.84 -15.59 8.90
C THR A 62 -13.19 -15.17 9.48
N LEU A 63 -13.65 -13.95 9.17
CA LEU A 63 -14.95 -13.48 9.64
C LEU A 63 -16.11 -14.24 8.99
N LEU A 64 -16.04 -14.49 7.69
CA LEU A 64 -17.03 -15.31 6.98
C LEU A 64 -17.10 -16.72 7.57
N TRP A 65 -15.95 -17.33 7.90
CA TRP A 65 -15.91 -18.65 8.53
C TRP A 65 -16.55 -18.63 9.92
N ARG A 66 -16.22 -17.63 10.76
CA ARG A 66 -16.84 -17.47 12.09
C ARG A 66 -18.34 -17.26 12.00
N ALA A 67 -18.80 -16.40 11.09
CA ALA A 67 -20.22 -16.14 10.88
C ALA A 67 -20.99 -17.42 10.51
N LYS A 68 -20.44 -18.24 9.61
CA LYS A 68 -21.02 -19.53 9.25
C LYS A 68 -21.04 -20.52 10.42
N LEU A 69 -19.97 -20.57 11.21
CA LEU A 69 -19.86 -21.47 12.36
C LEU A 69 -20.94 -21.17 13.42
N TYR A 70 -21.19 -19.89 13.71
CA TYR A 70 -22.16 -19.48 14.72
C TYR A 70 -23.58 -19.28 14.17
N GLY A 71 -23.77 -19.32 12.85
CA GLY A 71 -25.05 -19.00 12.22
C GLY A 71 -25.43 -17.52 12.34
N ASP A 72 -24.45 -16.63 12.51
CA ASP A 72 -24.67 -15.19 12.67
C ASP A 72 -24.78 -14.50 11.29
N SER A 73 -26.02 -14.22 10.88
CA SER A 73 -26.32 -13.56 9.62
C SER A 73 -25.83 -12.11 9.57
N SER A 74 -25.83 -11.41 10.70
CA SER A 74 -25.38 -10.02 10.78
C SER A 74 -23.87 -9.92 10.54
N LEU A 75 -23.11 -10.82 11.19
CA LEU A 75 -21.67 -10.92 11.01
C LEU A 75 -21.32 -11.37 9.58
N TYR A 76 -22.14 -12.23 8.98
CA TYR A 76 -21.95 -12.66 7.61
C TYR A 76 -22.08 -11.49 6.62
N GLU A 77 -23.12 -10.67 6.75
CA GLU A 77 -23.32 -9.49 5.91
C GLU A 77 -22.24 -8.42 6.11
N GLU A 78 -21.78 -8.23 7.35
CA GLU A 78 -20.66 -7.34 7.65
C GLU A 78 -19.38 -7.84 6.99
N ALA A 79 -19.06 -9.12 7.16
CA ALA A 79 -17.88 -9.74 6.56
C ALA A 79 -17.92 -9.66 5.02
N GLN A 80 -19.09 -9.84 4.39
CA GLN A 80 -19.24 -9.66 2.94
C GLN A 80 -18.94 -8.23 2.48
N ARG A 81 -19.38 -7.23 3.26
CA ARG A 81 -19.16 -5.80 2.99
C ARG A 81 -17.77 -5.30 3.39
N MET A 82 -16.96 -6.13 4.04
CA MET A 82 -15.59 -5.77 4.43
C MET A 82 -14.79 -5.29 3.21
N PRO A 83 -14.29 -4.04 3.23
CA PRO A 83 -13.53 -3.49 2.12
C PRO A 83 -12.13 -4.08 2.05
N THR A 84 -11.68 -4.37 0.83
CA THR A 84 -10.32 -4.84 0.53
C THR A 84 -9.62 -3.81 -0.35
N GLN A 85 -9.34 -2.65 0.24
CA GLN A 85 -8.84 -1.48 -0.51
C GLN A 85 -7.47 -1.75 -1.15
N SER A 86 -6.58 -2.48 -0.45
CA SER A 86 -5.27 -2.83 -0.99
C SER A 86 -5.40 -3.79 -2.16
N CYS A 87 -6.32 -4.75 -2.09
CA CYS A 87 -6.63 -5.63 -3.23
C CYS A 87 -7.22 -4.88 -4.43
N ALA A 88 -8.13 -3.94 -4.19
CA ALA A 88 -8.72 -3.14 -5.27
C ALA A 88 -7.68 -2.27 -5.97
N ARG A 89 -6.79 -1.62 -5.20
CA ARG A 89 -5.66 -0.86 -5.73
C ARG A 89 -4.70 -1.75 -6.52
N LEU A 90 -4.33 -2.89 -5.96
CA LEU A 90 -3.46 -3.86 -6.65
C LEU A 90 -4.08 -4.35 -7.95
N SER A 91 -5.39 -4.64 -7.98
CA SER A 91 -6.10 -5.02 -9.21
C SER A 91 -6.08 -3.93 -10.27
N ASN A 92 -6.19 -2.65 -9.88
CA ASN A 92 -6.15 -1.54 -10.83
C ASN A 92 -4.76 -1.33 -11.45
N ILE A 93 -3.68 -1.79 -10.79
CA ILE A 93 -2.32 -1.71 -11.34
C ILE A 93 -2.10 -2.75 -12.46
N TYR A 94 -2.77 -3.91 -12.40
CA TYR A 94 -2.61 -5.00 -13.37
C TYR A 94 -3.71 -5.04 -14.46
N LYS A 95 -4.62 -4.06 -14.49
CA LYS A 95 -5.64 -3.93 -15.54
C LYS A 95 -5.07 -3.27 -16.78
#